data_AF-A0A2D4KRB0-F1
#
_entry.id   AF-A0A2D4KRB0-F1
#
_cell.length_a   1.000
_cell.length_b   1.000
_cell.length_c   1.000
_cell.angle_alpha   90.00
_cell.angle_beta   90.00
_cell.angle_gamma   90.00
#
_symmetry.space_group_name_H-M   'P 1'
#
loop_
_entity.id
_entity.type
_entity.pdbx_description
1 polymer ?
#
loop_
_entity_poly.entity_id
_entity_poly.type
_entity_poly.pdbx_seq_one_letter_code
_entity_poly.pdbx_strand_id
1 'polypeptide(L)'
;STWGTSGLSLDTEGRRQGPEAALKGEKEAPSAAPEEAAAAKEKKKRPAFDRREITRPRMPSRGQSRKAIVEKFGGAATGPAPNIKRTGGANTVKTMLLEWCRAMTRGYEHVDIQNFSTSWKSGMAFCALIHKFFPDAFDYANLDPTNRKDNFTLAFSTAEKYADCAQLLEVDDMVHMSVPDNKCIYTYVQELYRSLVEKGLVKTKKK
;
A
#
# COMPACT_ATOMS: atom_id res chain seq x y z
N SER A 1 49.08 45.59 13.10
CA SER A 1 49.46 45.35 14.50
C SER A 1 48.56 44.29 15.09
N THR A 2 49.19 43.21 15.54
CA THR A 2 48.65 42.19 16.45
C THR A 2 48.18 42.80 17.78
N TRP A 3 47.38 42.04 18.52
CA TRP A 3 47.31 41.79 19.99
C TRP A 3 45.81 41.47 20.27
N GLY A 4 45.40 40.33 20.82
CA GLY A 4 46.06 39.45 21.77
C GLY A 4 45.53 39.75 23.17
N THR A 5 44.43 39.10 23.58
CA THR A 5 44.00 39.03 24.98
C THR A 5 43.64 37.60 25.34
N SER A 6 44.54 36.99 26.10
CA SER A 6 44.41 35.73 26.80
C SER A 6 43.93 35.95 28.22
N GLY A 7 43.29 34.93 28.80
CA GLY A 7 43.20 34.70 30.25
C GLY A 7 41.87 35.13 30.86
N LEU A 8 41.23 34.39 31.76
CA LEU A 8 41.71 33.37 32.68
C LEU A 8 40.55 32.43 33.07
N SER A 9 40.93 31.22 33.47
CA SER A 9 40.15 30.11 34.03
C SER A 9 39.34 30.47 35.28
N LEU A 10 38.29 29.68 35.57
CA LEU A 10 38.12 29.10 36.89
C LEU A 10 37.27 27.81 36.84
N ASP A 11 37.88 26.75 37.33
CA ASP A 11 37.36 25.47 37.75
C ASP A 11 36.34 25.58 38.90
N THR A 12 35.38 24.66 38.95
CA THR A 12 34.78 24.20 40.21
C THR A 12 34.36 22.75 40.05
N GLU A 13 35.14 21.88 40.66
CA GLU A 13 34.86 20.47 40.89
C GLU A 13 33.92 20.33 42.11
N GLY A 14 32.86 19.54 41.98
CA GLY A 14 31.85 19.33 43.02
C GLY A 14 31.37 17.89 43.10
N ARG A 15 32.19 17.04 43.72
CA ARG A 15 31.97 15.63 44.05
C ARG A 15 30.99 15.45 45.22
N ARG A 16 30.02 14.52 45.10
CA ARG A 16 29.40 13.69 46.17
C ARG A 16 28.43 12.67 45.54
N GLN A 17 28.80 11.41 45.27
CA GLN A 17 28.75 10.19 46.12
C GLN A 17 27.37 9.82 46.72
N GLY A 18 26.72 8.81 46.10
CA GLY A 18 26.06 7.58 46.65
C GLY A 18 24.96 7.66 47.73
N PRO A 19 24.20 6.56 48.00
CA PRO A 19 24.55 5.16 47.73
C PRO A 19 23.46 4.24 47.13
N GLU A 20 23.96 3.08 46.74
CA GLU A 20 23.37 1.78 46.45
C GLU A 20 22.44 1.23 47.56
N ALA A 21 21.36 0.54 47.16
CA ALA A 21 20.73 -0.51 47.97
C ALA A 21 20.12 -1.58 47.05
N ALA A 22 20.62 -2.80 47.21
CA ALA A 22 20.26 -4.02 46.52
C ALA A 22 19.40 -4.96 47.41
N LEU A 23 18.88 -6.03 46.81
CA LEU A 23 18.22 -7.24 47.39
C LEU A 23 16.81 -7.03 47.95
N LYS A 24 15.79 -7.91 47.77
CA LYS A 24 15.59 -9.34 47.45
C LYS A 24 14.33 -9.41 46.55
N GLY A 25 14.08 -10.36 45.66
CA GLY A 25 14.36 -11.79 45.70
C GLY A 25 13.10 -12.54 46.14
N GLU A 26 12.33 -13.09 45.20
CA GLU A 26 11.42 -14.21 45.45
C GLU A 26 11.16 -14.99 44.15
N LYS A 27 11.68 -16.22 44.15
CA LYS A 27 11.36 -17.30 43.24
C LYS A 27 10.15 -18.02 43.84
N GLU A 28 9.10 -18.29 43.07
CA GLU A 28 8.26 -19.46 43.33
C GLU A 28 7.44 -19.88 42.09
N ALA A 29 7.92 -20.93 41.43
CA ALA A 29 7.11 -22.06 40.98
C ALA A 29 7.79 -23.28 41.62
N PRO A 30 7.08 -24.33 42.07
CA PRO A 30 6.39 -25.24 41.15
C PRO A 30 5.18 -26.01 41.78
N SER A 31 4.73 -27.05 41.06
CA SER A 31 3.87 -28.18 41.50
C SER A 31 2.38 -28.00 41.15
N ALA A 32 1.67 -28.91 40.47
CA ALA A 32 1.97 -30.30 40.12
C ALA A 32 1.11 -30.74 38.92
N ALA A 33 1.68 -31.58 38.05
CA ALA A 33 0.95 -32.55 37.24
C ALA A 33 0.52 -33.74 38.13
N PRO A 34 -0.42 -34.61 37.70
CA PRO A 34 -0.11 -35.73 36.77
C PRO A 34 -1.23 -35.96 35.71
N GLU A 35 -0.98 -36.45 34.49
CA GLU A 35 -0.87 -37.88 34.06
C GLU A 35 -1.97 -38.76 34.72
N GLU A 36 -2.87 -39.50 34.04
CA GLU A 36 -2.74 -40.37 32.87
C GLU A 36 -4.15 -40.85 32.42
N ALA A 37 -4.23 -41.37 31.19
CA ALA A 37 -5.04 -42.52 30.75
C ALA A 37 -6.52 -42.38 30.29
N ALA A 38 -6.67 -42.70 28.99
CA ALA A 38 -7.57 -43.73 28.44
C ALA A 38 -9.00 -43.36 27.97
N ALA A 39 -9.10 -43.28 26.64
CA ALA A 39 -9.98 -44.07 25.75
C ALA A 39 -11.51 -44.08 25.98
N ALA A 40 -12.28 -43.62 24.98
CA ALA A 40 -13.07 -44.49 24.09
C ALA A 40 -14.10 -43.71 23.21
N LYS A 41 -14.01 -43.98 21.90
CA LYS A 41 -15.11 -44.20 20.93
C LYS A 41 -16.18 -43.10 20.73
N GLU A 42 -16.18 -42.50 19.53
CA GLU A 42 -17.30 -42.66 18.60
C GLU A 42 -16.90 -42.37 17.15
N LYS A 43 -17.02 -43.39 16.29
CA LYS A 43 -16.84 -43.31 14.84
C LYS A 43 -18.18 -42.95 14.20
N LYS A 44 -18.28 -41.82 13.48
CA LYS A 44 -19.36 -41.63 12.50
C LYS A 44 -18.84 -41.80 11.08
N LYS A 45 -19.08 -43.01 10.57
CA LYS A 45 -18.88 -43.47 9.20
C LYS A 45 -19.66 -42.56 8.23
N ARG A 46 -18.99 -42.09 7.17
CA ARG A 46 -19.69 -41.68 5.94
C ARG A 46 -19.88 -42.93 5.09
N PRO A 47 -21.10 -43.23 4.60
CA PRO A 47 -21.33 -44.44 3.82
C PRO A 47 -20.70 -44.32 2.43
N ALA A 48 -20.18 -45.45 1.96
CA ALA A 48 -19.84 -45.68 0.57
C ALA A 48 -21.12 -45.66 -0.28
N PHE A 49 -21.10 -44.96 -1.40
CA PHE A 49 -22.14 -45.06 -2.42
C PHE A 49 -21.57 -45.71 -3.68
N ASP A 50 -22.40 -46.58 -4.21
CA ASP A 50 -22.18 -47.66 -5.14
C ASP A 50 -21.68 -47.21 -6.51
N ARG A 51 -20.74 -48.00 -7.05
CA ARG A 51 -20.30 -47.94 -8.44
C ARG A 51 -21.36 -48.60 -9.31
N ARG A 52 -22.12 -47.82 -10.07
CA ARG A 52 -22.81 -48.26 -11.30
C ARG A 52 -22.93 -47.12 -12.30
N GLU A 53 -22.84 -47.52 -13.56
CA GLU A 53 -22.49 -46.75 -14.75
C GLU A 53 -23.47 -45.64 -15.11
N ILE A 54 -22.92 -44.48 -15.52
CA ILE A 54 -23.56 -43.59 -16.49
C ILE A 54 -22.48 -43.14 -17.49
N THR A 55 -22.74 -43.52 -18.73
CA THR A 55 -22.04 -43.23 -19.98
C THR A 55 -21.69 -41.74 -20.12
N ARG A 56 -20.42 -41.47 -20.45
CA ARG A 56 -19.94 -40.13 -20.83
C ARG A 56 -20.40 -39.80 -22.26
N PRO A 57 -21.13 -38.70 -22.51
CA PRO A 57 -21.24 -38.16 -23.85
C PRO A 57 -19.92 -37.46 -24.21
N ARG A 58 -19.25 -37.97 -25.25
CA ARG A 58 -18.09 -37.36 -25.89
C ARG A 58 -18.55 -36.11 -26.65
N MET A 59 -18.33 -34.93 -26.08
CA MET A 59 -18.57 -33.66 -26.79
C MET A 59 -17.51 -33.46 -27.89
N PRO A 60 -17.91 -33.13 -29.12
CA PRO A 60 -16.99 -32.97 -30.24
C PRO A 60 -16.18 -31.66 -30.14
N SER A 61 -14.93 -31.73 -30.58
CA SER A 61 -14.03 -30.60 -30.77
C SER A 61 -14.65 -29.60 -31.74
N ARG A 62 -15.10 -28.44 -31.25
CA ARG A 62 -15.59 -27.33 -32.07
C ARG A 62 -14.41 -26.50 -32.56
N GLY A 63 -13.64 -27.10 -33.47
CA GLY A 63 -13.03 -26.34 -34.55
C GLY A 63 -14.13 -25.77 -35.44
N GLN A 64 -13.85 -24.62 -36.05
CA GLN A 64 -14.62 -24.02 -37.14
C GLN A 64 -15.92 -23.26 -36.77
N SER A 65 -15.76 -22.00 -36.34
CA SER A 65 -16.74 -20.94 -36.61
C SER A 65 -16.07 -19.56 -36.53
N ARG A 66 -15.08 -19.30 -37.38
CA ARG A 66 -14.56 -17.95 -37.65
C ARG A 66 -14.63 -17.64 -39.14
N LYS A 67 -15.83 -17.75 -39.73
CA LYS A 67 -16.14 -17.19 -41.05
C LYS A 67 -17.62 -16.83 -41.07
N ALA A 68 -17.95 -15.59 -40.70
CA ALA A 68 -19.16 -14.85 -41.12
C ALA A 68 -19.37 -13.56 -40.30
N ILE A 69 -18.36 -12.67 -40.19
CA ILE A 69 -18.62 -11.25 -39.86
C ILE A 69 -17.49 -10.32 -40.36
N VAL A 70 -17.05 -10.44 -41.63
CA VAL A 70 -16.25 -9.39 -42.29
C VAL A 70 -16.56 -9.41 -43.78
N GLU A 71 -17.60 -8.71 -44.22
CA GLU A 71 -17.81 -8.42 -45.66
C GLU A 71 -18.59 -7.11 -45.88
N LYS A 72 -18.25 -6.00 -45.19
CA LYS A 72 -18.72 -4.70 -45.71
C LYS A 72 -17.92 -3.43 -45.53
N PHE A 73 -16.71 -3.41 -44.99
CA PHE A 73 -15.82 -2.26 -45.23
C PHE A 73 -14.36 -2.72 -45.15
N GLY A 74 -13.64 -2.56 -46.26
CA GLY A 74 -12.20 -2.77 -46.33
C GLY A 74 -11.45 -1.71 -45.53
N GLY A 75 -10.27 -2.09 -45.04
CA GLY A 75 -9.34 -1.14 -44.42
C GLY A 75 -8.47 -1.82 -43.37
N ALA A 76 -7.20 -2.03 -43.73
CA ALA A 76 -6.16 -2.51 -42.84
C ALA A 76 -5.91 -1.52 -41.69
N ALA A 77 -5.86 -2.04 -40.46
CA ALA A 77 -5.22 -1.37 -39.34
C ALA A 77 -4.58 -2.44 -38.43
N THR A 78 -3.31 -2.72 -38.69
CA THR A 78 -2.38 -3.38 -37.79
C THR A 78 -2.19 -2.49 -36.56
N GLY A 79 -2.62 -2.97 -35.39
CA GLY A 79 -2.33 -2.36 -34.11
C GLY A 79 -2.82 -3.24 -32.96
N PRO A 80 -1.97 -3.63 -31.99
CA PRO A 80 -2.41 -4.41 -30.84
C PRO A 80 -3.18 -3.50 -29.88
N ALA A 81 -4.51 -3.57 -29.90
CA ALA A 81 -5.35 -2.96 -28.87
C ALA A 81 -5.26 -3.79 -27.56
N PRO A 82 -5.06 -3.15 -26.40
CA PRO A 82 -5.01 -3.88 -25.13
C PRO A 82 -6.40 -4.43 -24.80
N ASN A 83 -6.49 -5.75 -24.75
CA ASN A 83 -7.72 -6.48 -24.49
C ASN A 83 -8.07 -6.41 -23.00
N ILE A 84 -8.70 -5.31 -22.56
CA ILE A 84 -9.25 -5.19 -21.20
C ILE A 84 -10.48 -6.13 -21.10
N LYS A 85 -10.27 -7.32 -20.53
CA LYS A 85 -11.36 -8.25 -20.21
C LYS A 85 -12.14 -7.63 -19.05
N ARG A 86 -13.39 -7.24 -19.31
CA ARG A 86 -14.36 -6.78 -18.30
C ARG A 86 -14.72 -7.95 -17.38
N THR A 87 -13.95 -8.14 -16.32
CA THR A 87 -14.33 -9.00 -15.19
C THR A 87 -14.75 -8.06 -14.07
N GLY A 88 -16.04 -7.81 -13.89
CA GLY A 88 -16.54 -6.86 -12.88
C GLY A 88 -16.46 -7.44 -11.48
N GLY A 89 -15.60 -6.87 -10.64
CA GLY A 89 -15.46 -7.16 -9.21
C GLY A 89 -14.50 -6.14 -8.58
N ALA A 90 -14.52 -5.96 -7.26
CA ALA A 90 -13.70 -4.98 -6.54
C ALA A 90 -12.19 -5.05 -6.90
N ASN A 91 -11.69 -6.24 -7.25
CA ASN A 91 -10.32 -6.46 -7.75
C ASN A 91 -10.01 -5.68 -9.04
N THR A 92 -11.00 -5.45 -9.89
CA THR A 92 -10.87 -4.70 -11.14
C THR A 92 -10.83 -3.19 -10.90
N VAL A 93 -11.60 -2.69 -9.93
CA VAL A 93 -11.53 -1.28 -9.51
C VAL A 93 -10.17 -0.99 -8.89
N LYS A 94 -9.70 -1.86 -7.99
CA LYS A 94 -8.37 -1.77 -7.40
C LYS A 94 -7.26 -1.76 -8.46
N THR A 95 -7.37 -2.64 -9.46
CA THR A 95 -6.42 -2.69 -10.57
C THR A 95 -6.46 -1.42 -11.43
N MET A 96 -7.66 -0.89 -11.73
CA MET A 96 -7.81 0.37 -12.44
C MET A 96 -7.18 1.54 -11.70
N LEU A 97 -7.40 1.64 -10.39
CA LEU A 97 -6.83 2.71 -9.58
C LEU A 97 -5.31 2.61 -9.51
N LEU A 98 -4.77 1.39 -9.40
CA LEU A 98 -3.33 1.15 -9.42
C LEU A 98 -2.73 1.61 -10.75
N GLU A 99 -3.36 1.25 -11.86
CA GLU A 99 -2.90 1.64 -13.19
C GLU A 99 -2.99 3.16 -13.40
N TRP A 100 -4.03 3.81 -12.86
CA TRP A 100 -4.14 5.26 -12.86
C TRP A 100 -2.99 5.91 -12.08
N CYS A 101 -2.67 5.42 -10.88
CA CYS A 101 -1.55 5.93 -10.08
C CYS A 101 -0.23 5.83 -10.85
N ARG A 102 0.02 4.69 -11.50
CA ARG A 102 1.21 4.46 -12.33
C ARG A 102 1.27 5.39 -13.53
N ALA A 103 0.13 5.61 -14.19
CA ALA A 103 0.04 6.53 -15.32
C ALA A 103 0.34 7.98 -14.91
N MET A 104 -0.18 8.41 -13.75
CA MET A 104 0.04 9.75 -13.23
C MET A 104 1.50 9.95 -12.82
N THR A 105 2.08 9.00 -12.09
CA THR A 105 3.46 9.09 -11.56
C THR A 105 4.55 8.71 -12.57
N ARG A 106 4.20 8.47 -13.83
CA ARG A 106 5.17 8.15 -14.88
C ARG A 106 6.19 9.29 -15.05
N GLY A 107 7.47 8.94 -14.99
CA GLY A 107 8.60 9.87 -15.15
C GLY A 107 9.08 10.51 -13.86
N TYR A 108 8.52 10.15 -12.70
CA TYR A 108 9.02 10.58 -11.40
C TYR A 108 10.12 9.64 -10.93
N GLU A 109 11.22 10.21 -10.45
CA GLU A 109 12.30 9.43 -9.85
C GLU A 109 11.88 8.88 -8.48
N HIS A 110 12.47 7.75 -8.09
CA HIS A 110 12.21 7.09 -6.80
C HIS A 110 10.75 6.65 -6.57
N VAL A 111 9.91 6.60 -7.61
CA VAL A 111 8.52 6.15 -7.52
C VAL A 111 8.27 4.96 -8.45
N ASP A 112 7.95 3.82 -7.86
CA ASP A 112 7.44 2.65 -8.58
C ASP A 112 6.24 2.04 -7.83
N ILE A 113 5.05 2.34 -8.34
CA ILE A 113 3.78 1.94 -7.71
C ILE A 113 3.38 0.55 -8.22
N GLN A 114 3.68 -0.48 -7.42
CA GLN A 114 3.37 -1.88 -7.72
C GLN A 114 2.21 -2.42 -6.87
N ASN A 115 1.94 -1.77 -5.74
CA ASN A 115 0.92 -2.17 -4.77
C ASN A 115 0.41 -0.96 -4.00
N PHE A 116 -0.58 -1.17 -3.12
CA PHE A 116 -1.08 -0.16 -2.18
C PHE A 116 -0.48 -0.33 -0.77
N SER A 117 0.73 -0.86 -0.63
CA SER A 117 1.40 -1.00 0.67
C SER A 117 2.82 -0.45 0.61
N THR A 118 3.82 -1.31 0.40
CA THR A 118 5.24 -0.96 0.48
C THR A 118 5.68 0.08 -0.55
N SER A 119 5.02 0.17 -1.72
CA SER A 119 5.30 1.22 -2.71
C SER A 119 5.01 2.64 -2.20
N TRP A 120 4.22 2.78 -1.13
CA TRP A 120 3.79 4.08 -0.59
C TRP A 120 4.52 4.47 0.68
N LYS A 121 5.35 3.56 1.24
CA LYS A 121 5.97 3.75 2.56
C LYS A 121 6.90 4.97 2.63
N SER A 122 7.50 5.39 1.52
CA SER A 122 8.45 6.51 1.47
C SER A 122 7.77 7.88 1.42
N GLY A 123 6.45 7.94 1.19
CA GLY A 123 5.73 9.19 0.95
C GLY A 123 5.94 9.79 -0.45
N MET A 124 6.97 9.36 -1.18
CA MET A 124 7.29 9.87 -2.53
C MET A 124 6.17 9.61 -3.54
N ALA A 125 5.47 8.48 -3.43
CA ALA A 125 4.34 8.16 -4.30
C ALA A 125 3.18 9.16 -4.13
N PHE A 126 2.90 9.59 -2.88
CA PHE A 126 1.88 10.61 -2.61
C PHE A 126 2.31 11.98 -3.13
N CYS A 127 3.56 12.38 -2.85
CA CYS A 127 4.12 13.64 -3.33
C CYS A 127 4.07 13.71 -4.86
N ALA A 128 4.49 12.64 -5.56
CA ALA A 128 4.47 12.58 -7.01
C ALA A 128 3.05 12.73 -7.56
N LEU A 129 2.09 12.01 -6.98
CA LEU A 129 0.70 12.02 -7.44
C LEU A 129 0.08 13.42 -7.31
N ILE A 130 0.29 14.10 -6.18
CA ILE A 130 -0.24 15.44 -5.92
C ILE A 130 0.44 16.47 -6.83
N HIS A 131 1.77 16.38 -6.97
CA HIS A 131 2.54 17.28 -7.83
C HIS A 131 2.12 17.20 -9.32
N LYS A 132 1.56 16.08 -9.79
CA LYS A 132 1.00 16.02 -11.16
C LYS A 132 -0.12 17.01 -11.40
N PHE A 133 -0.95 17.24 -10.39
CA PHE A 133 -2.11 18.12 -10.48
C PHE A 133 -1.78 19.53 -10.01
N PHE A 134 -0.84 19.66 -9.08
CA PHE A 134 -0.42 20.92 -8.49
C PHE A 134 1.12 21.03 -8.50
N PRO A 135 1.74 21.21 -9.68
CA PRO A 135 3.20 21.31 -9.79
C PRO A 135 3.77 22.54 -9.06
N ASP A 136 2.96 23.59 -8.89
CA ASP A 136 3.36 24.82 -8.19
C ASP A 136 3.22 24.72 -6.66
N ALA A 137 2.75 23.59 -6.12
CA ALA A 137 2.54 23.46 -4.67
C ALA A 137 3.86 23.26 -3.89
N PHE A 138 4.81 22.54 -4.48
CA PHE A 138 6.12 22.27 -3.89
C PHE A 138 7.07 21.72 -4.97
N ASP A 139 8.38 21.82 -4.73
CA ASP A 139 9.39 21.29 -5.65
C ASP A 139 9.68 19.81 -5.38
N TYR A 140 9.26 18.94 -6.29
CA TYR A 140 9.50 17.50 -6.16
C TYR A 140 10.97 17.11 -6.27
N ALA A 141 11.78 17.83 -7.07
CA ALA A 141 13.17 17.44 -7.34
C ALA A 141 14.06 17.53 -6.09
N ASN A 142 13.65 18.34 -5.11
CA ASN A 142 14.35 18.52 -3.84
C ASN A 142 13.86 17.57 -2.73
N LEU A 143 12.91 16.67 -3.02
CA LEU A 143 12.40 15.71 -2.03
C LEU A 143 13.29 14.48 -1.93
N ASP A 144 13.51 14.02 -0.70
CA ASP A 144 14.32 12.84 -0.41
C ASP A 144 13.44 11.68 0.12
N PRO A 145 13.56 10.45 -0.41
CA PRO A 145 12.81 9.29 0.07
C PRO A 145 13.10 8.88 1.53
N THR A 146 14.21 9.31 2.13
CA THR A 146 14.53 9.06 3.55
C THR A 146 13.73 9.94 4.50
N ASN A 147 13.31 11.13 4.04
CA ASN A 147 12.55 12.10 4.85
C ASN A 147 11.06 11.77 4.84
N ARG A 148 10.73 10.54 5.24
CA ARG A 148 9.36 9.98 5.17
C ARG A 148 8.34 10.88 5.84
N LYS A 149 8.64 11.36 7.05
CA LYS A 149 7.73 12.19 7.84
C LYS A 149 7.35 13.47 7.09
N ASP A 150 8.35 14.19 6.59
CA ASP A 150 8.13 15.44 5.86
C ASP A 150 7.40 15.20 4.54
N ASN A 151 7.73 14.12 3.82
CA ASN A 151 7.03 13.74 2.59
C ASN A 151 5.54 13.49 2.83
N PHE A 152 5.19 12.76 3.89
CA PHE A 152 3.78 12.51 4.23
C PHE A 152 3.06 13.78 4.67
N THR A 153 3.67 14.58 5.56
CA THR A 153 3.10 15.85 6.01
C THR A 153 2.85 16.80 4.84
N LEU A 154 3.84 16.96 3.96
CA LEU A 154 3.74 17.81 2.78
C LEU A 154 2.63 17.33 1.84
N ALA A 155 2.58 16.03 1.55
CA ALA A 155 1.56 15.45 0.71
C ALA A 155 0.16 15.68 1.28
N PHE A 156 -0.10 15.28 2.54
CA PHE A 156 -1.44 15.35 3.12
C PHE A 156 -1.92 16.79 3.31
N SER A 157 -1.03 17.69 3.76
CA SER A 157 -1.35 19.11 3.88
C SER A 157 -1.67 19.75 2.52
N THR A 158 -0.93 19.40 1.46
CA THR A 158 -1.20 19.90 0.11
C THR A 158 -2.51 19.33 -0.44
N ALA A 159 -2.77 18.04 -0.24
CA ALA A 159 -4.00 17.39 -0.68
C ALA A 159 -5.24 18.02 -0.02
N GLU A 160 -5.19 18.28 1.28
CA GLU A 160 -6.27 18.97 1.98
C GLU A 160 -6.47 20.39 1.41
N LYS A 161 -5.39 21.18 1.33
CA LYS A 161 -5.46 22.58 0.90
C LYS A 161 -5.99 22.77 -0.53
N TYR A 162 -5.54 21.96 -1.48
CA TYR A 162 -5.85 22.16 -2.90
C TYR A 162 -6.94 21.23 -3.40
N ALA A 163 -6.98 19.99 -2.92
CA ALA A 163 -7.95 18.99 -3.35
C ALA A 163 -9.15 18.84 -2.41
N ASP A 164 -9.17 19.47 -1.22
CA ASP A 164 -10.21 19.24 -0.20
C ASP A 164 -10.34 17.74 0.15
N CYS A 165 -9.21 17.03 0.12
CA CYS A 165 -9.17 15.61 0.43
C CYS A 165 -9.09 15.40 1.93
N ALA A 166 -10.00 14.61 2.49
CA ALA A 166 -9.98 14.27 3.91
C ALA A 166 -8.68 13.53 4.29
N GLN A 167 -8.06 13.92 5.40
CA GLN A 167 -6.88 13.24 5.95
C GLN A 167 -7.32 11.95 6.66
N LEU A 168 -7.39 10.83 5.92
CA LEU A 168 -7.76 9.51 6.48
C LEU A 168 -6.56 8.74 7.06
N LEU A 169 -5.34 9.26 6.88
CA LEU A 169 -4.09 8.62 7.29
C LEU A 169 -3.33 9.58 8.20
N GLU A 170 -2.92 9.07 9.36
CA GLU A 170 -2.04 9.79 10.26
C GLU A 170 -0.57 9.64 9.81
N VAL A 171 0.17 10.76 9.80
CA VAL A 171 1.58 10.77 9.39
C VAL A 171 2.43 9.89 10.31
N ASP A 172 2.17 9.95 11.61
CA ASP A 172 2.96 9.26 12.62
C ASP A 172 2.85 7.73 12.45
N ASP A 173 1.63 7.23 12.25
CA ASP A 173 1.34 5.82 11.96
C ASP A 173 2.07 5.33 10.70
N MET A 174 2.02 6.14 9.64
CA MET A 174 2.65 5.83 8.35
C MET A 174 4.18 5.77 8.42
N VAL A 175 4.80 6.54 9.31
CA VAL A 175 6.26 6.55 9.51
C VAL A 175 6.69 5.38 10.41
N HIS A 176 5.97 5.11 11.49
CA HIS A 176 6.28 4.03 12.43
C HIS A 176 6.09 2.64 11.81
N MET A 177 5.12 2.47 10.92
CA MET A 177 4.91 1.20 10.22
C MET A 177 5.90 1.03 9.06
N SER A 178 6.57 -0.13 9.04
CA SER A 178 7.46 -0.53 7.93
C SER A 178 6.68 -0.93 6.67
N VAL A 179 5.47 -1.47 6.86
CA VAL A 179 4.54 -1.86 5.81
C VAL A 179 3.17 -1.29 6.15
N PRO A 180 2.69 -0.27 5.44
CA PRO A 180 1.36 0.29 5.69
C PRO A 180 0.25 -0.67 5.22
N ASP A 181 -0.91 -0.61 5.89
CA ASP A 181 -2.07 -1.44 5.55
C ASP A 181 -2.60 -1.09 4.16
N ASN A 182 -2.79 -2.12 3.34
CA ASN A 182 -3.15 -1.93 1.94
C ASN A 182 -4.57 -1.40 1.71
N LYS A 183 -5.49 -1.59 2.67
CA LYS A 183 -6.84 -1.05 2.61
C LYS A 183 -6.82 0.42 2.98
N CYS A 184 -6.08 0.81 4.01
CA CYS A 184 -5.97 2.21 4.41
C CYS A 184 -5.43 3.09 3.26
N ILE A 185 -4.33 2.67 2.64
CA ILE A 185 -3.77 3.38 1.48
C ILE A 185 -4.75 3.38 0.30
N TYR A 186 -5.36 2.24 -0.01
CA TYR A 186 -6.33 2.15 -1.10
C TYR A 186 -7.52 3.11 -0.89
N THR A 187 -8.09 3.13 0.32
CA THR A 187 -9.21 4.01 0.67
C THR A 187 -8.81 5.48 0.55
N TYR A 188 -7.63 5.85 1.03
CA TYR A 188 -7.14 7.22 0.90
C TYR A 188 -6.94 7.64 -0.56
N VAL A 189 -6.31 6.79 -1.39
CA VAL A 189 -6.10 7.09 -2.81
C VAL A 189 -7.43 7.14 -3.57
N GLN A 190 -8.40 6.31 -3.20
CA GLN A 190 -9.75 6.35 -3.77
C GLN A 190 -10.44 7.68 -3.45
N GLU A 191 -10.30 8.17 -2.22
CA GLU A 191 -10.84 9.46 -1.79
C GLU A 191 -10.15 10.61 -2.52
N LEU A 192 -8.82 10.62 -2.60
CA LEU A 192 -8.06 11.62 -3.35
C LEU A 192 -8.49 11.66 -4.83
N TYR A 193 -8.67 10.50 -5.46
CA TYR A 193 -9.20 10.42 -6.83
C TYR A 193 -10.60 11.05 -6.93
N ARG A 194 -11.49 10.75 -5.98
CA ARG A 194 -12.84 11.33 -5.93
C ARG A 194 -12.79 12.85 -5.83
N SER A 195 -12.02 13.40 -4.89
CA SER A 195 -11.89 14.85 -4.70
C SER A 195 -11.32 15.55 -5.94
N LEU A 196 -10.33 14.94 -6.61
CA LEU A 196 -9.78 15.46 -7.87
C LEU A 196 -10.78 15.43 -9.03
N VAL A 197 -11.64 14.40 -9.10
CA VAL A 197 -12.71 14.32 -10.09
C VAL A 197 -13.80 15.36 -9.82
N GLU A 198 -14.21 15.54 -8.56
CA GLU A 198 -15.21 16.54 -8.14
C GLU A 198 -14.75 17.96 -8.49
N LYS A 199 -13.45 18.25 -8.37
CA LYS A 199 -12.85 19.53 -8.78
C LYS A 199 -12.60 19.66 -10.29
N GLY A 200 -12.90 18.63 -11.09
CA GLY A 200 -12.71 18.65 -12.54
C GLY A 200 -11.27 18.54 -13.01
N LEU A 201 -10.33 18.22 -12.11
CA LEU A 201 -8.91 18.05 -12.42
C LEU A 201 -8.63 16.71 -13.13
N VAL A 202 -9.48 15.71 -12.88
CA VAL A 202 -9.44 14.42 -13.57
C VAL A 202 -10.58 14.35 -14.59
N LYS A 203 -10.21 14.34 -15.87
CA LYS A 203 -11.16 14.21 -16.98
C LYS A 203 -11.68 12.77 -17.07
N THR A 204 -12.79 12.49 -16.39
CA THR A 204 -13.56 11.28 -16.66
C THR A 204 -14.32 11.49 -17.97
N LYS A 205 -14.11 10.60 -18.96
CA LYS A 205 -14.84 10.65 -20.24
C LYS A 205 -16.34 10.47 -19.93
N LYS A 206 -17.11 11.57 -19.90
CA LYS A 206 -18.57 11.52 -19.97
C LYS A 206 -18.92 10.95 -21.35
N LYS A 207 -19.51 9.76 -21.36
CA LYS A 207 -20.07 9.14 -22.56
C LYS A 207 -21.47 9.67 -22.77
#